data_AF-A0A6B3NDA4-F1
#
_entry.id   AF-A0A6B3NDA4-F1
#
_cell.length_a   1.000
_cell.length_b   1.000
_cell.length_c   1.000
_cell.angle_alpha   90.00
_cell.angle_beta   90.00
_cell.angle_gamma   90.00
#
_symmetry.space_group_name_H-M   'P 1'
#
loop_
_entity.id
_entity.type
_entity.pdbx_description
1 polymer ?
#
loop_
_entity_poly.entity_id
_entity_poly.type
_entity_poly.pdbx_seq_one_letter_code
_entity_poly.pdbx_strand_id
1 'polypeptide(L)'
;MTTLAAPSTESCNISRDHLTHKEVQLLIEAVKNKGGWYSQRNALLILMLYRHGLRRSEASRLRWSDIDLEEGTIYIRRIKGSRS
;
A
#
# COMPACT_ATOMS: atom_id res chain seq x y z
N MET A 1 -20.92 -5.74 20.23
CA MET A 1 -19.80 -5.98 19.27
C MET A 1 -20.35 -5.77 17.88
N THR A 2 -20.22 -4.57 17.34
CA THR A 2 -20.79 -4.20 16.03
C THR A 2 -19.86 -4.72 14.95
N THR A 3 -20.29 -5.78 14.25
CA THR A 3 -19.59 -6.33 13.09
C THR A 3 -19.68 -5.31 11.96
N LEU A 4 -18.63 -4.50 11.78
CA LEU A 4 -18.50 -3.63 10.61
C LEU A 4 -18.28 -4.52 9.39
N ALA A 5 -19.34 -4.72 8.60
CA ALA A 5 -19.23 -5.34 7.30
C ALA A 5 -18.27 -4.52 6.42
N ALA A 6 -17.36 -5.19 5.72
CA ALA A 6 -16.45 -4.53 4.80
C ALA A 6 -17.27 -3.75 3.75
N PRO A 7 -17.00 -2.44 3.54
CA PRO A 7 -17.74 -1.67 2.55
C PRO A 7 -17.50 -2.28 1.16
N SER A 8 -18.58 -2.53 0.42
CA SER A 8 -18.53 -2.96 -0.98
C SER A 8 -18.21 -1.76 -1.88
N THR A 9 -17.65 -2.00 -3.06
CA THR A 9 -17.32 -0.92 -4.02
C THR A 9 -18.54 -0.06 -4.38
N GLU A 10 -19.75 -0.65 -4.35
CA GLU A 10 -21.02 0.05 -4.62
C GLU A 10 -21.49 0.97 -3.49
N SER A 11 -21.10 0.71 -2.23
CA SER A 11 -21.48 1.57 -1.09
C SER A 11 -20.54 2.76 -0.90
N CYS A 12 -19.39 2.75 -1.59
CA CYS A 12 -18.43 3.85 -1.60
C CYS A 12 -18.81 4.87 -2.70
N ASN A 13 -19.98 5.51 -2.56
CA ASN A 13 -20.39 6.62 -3.44
C ASN A 13 -19.62 7.88 -3.05
N ILE A 14 -18.31 7.88 -3.32
CA ILE A 14 -17.44 9.02 -3.09
C ILE A 14 -17.11 9.61 -4.45
N SER A 15 -17.32 10.92 -4.62
CA SER A 15 -17.04 11.66 -5.86
C SER A 15 -15.56 11.71 -6.28
N ARG A 16 -14.66 11.00 -5.58
CA ARG A 16 -13.21 11.01 -5.78
C ARG A 16 -12.66 9.58 -5.95
N ASP A 17 -11.72 9.45 -6.88
CA ASP A 17 -11.06 8.18 -7.21
C ASP A 17 -9.81 7.87 -6.36
N HIS A 18 -9.58 8.62 -5.28
CA HIS A 18 -8.37 8.49 -4.45
C HIS A 18 -8.67 8.48 -2.96
N LEU A 19 -7.80 7.81 -2.20
CA LEU A 19 -7.85 7.77 -0.74
C LEU A 19 -7.20 9.01 -0.13
N THR A 20 -7.80 9.54 0.92
CA THR A 20 -7.18 10.57 1.77
C THR A 20 -6.12 9.96 2.69
N HIS A 21 -5.22 10.79 3.21
CA HIS A 21 -4.19 10.33 4.15
C HIS A 21 -4.76 9.55 5.35
N LYS A 22 -5.86 10.05 5.93
CA LYS A 22 -6.54 9.41 7.06
C LYS A 22 -7.10 8.04 6.71
N GLU A 23 -7.68 7.89 5.52
CA GLU A 23 -8.22 6.61 5.07
C GLU A 23 -7.12 5.59 4.78
N VAL A 24 -5.98 6.03 4.23
CA VAL A 24 -4.81 5.15 4.06
C VAL A 24 -4.30 4.68 5.41
N GLN A 25 -4.23 5.57 6.42
CA GLN A 25 -3.84 5.19 7.76
C GLN A 25 -4.79 4.15 8.37
N LEU A 26 -6.10 4.38 8.27
CA LEU A 26 -7.13 3.42 8.70
C LEU A 26 -7.01 2.08 7.99
N LEU A 27 -6.68 2.08 6.69
CA LEU A 27 -6.47 0.86 5.91
C LEU A 27 -5.26 0.07 6.44
N ILE A 28 -4.15 0.74 6.73
CA ILE A 28 -2.95 0.11 7.29
C ILE A 28 -3.25 -0.48 8.67
N GLU A 29 -3.95 0.26 9.53
CA GLU A 29 -4.36 -0.21 10.86
C GLU A 29 -5.31 -1.40 10.78
N ALA A 30 -6.31 -1.37 9.89
CA ALA A 30 -7.21 -2.49 9.66
C ALA A 30 -6.47 -3.76 9.23
N VAL A 31 -5.46 -3.64 8.36
CA VAL A 31 -4.64 -4.77 7.92
C VAL A 31 -3.76 -5.33 9.05
N LYS A 32 -3.23 -4.47 9.92
CA LYS A 32 -2.51 -4.89 11.13
C LYS A 32 -3.45 -5.62 12.10
N ASN A 33 -4.64 -5.06 12.34
CA ASN A 33 -5.63 -5.58 13.29
C ASN A 33 -6.27 -6.90 12.83
N LYS A 34 -6.34 -7.16 11.51
CA LYS A 34 -6.81 -8.43 10.97
C LYS A 34 -5.98 -9.64 11.47
N GLY A 35 -4.73 -9.41 11.85
CA GLY A 35 -3.84 -10.44 12.36
C GLY A 35 -3.33 -11.42 11.29
N GLY A 36 -2.55 -12.41 11.72
CA GLY A 36 -1.92 -13.42 10.87
C GLY A 36 -0.51 -13.04 10.40
N TRP A 37 0.21 -14.03 9.85
CA TRP A 37 1.63 -13.91 9.49
C TRP A 37 1.92 -12.85 8.43
N TYR A 38 0.97 -12.55 7.55
CA TYR A 38 1.14 -11.57 6.47
C TYR A 38 0.74 -10.15 6.85
N SER A 39 0.23 -9.90 8.06
CA SER A 39 -0.26 -8.60 8.49
C SER A 39 0.80 -7.50 8.37
N GLN A 40 1.99 -7.72 8.94
CA GLN A 40 3.13 -6.80 8.88
C GLN A 40 3.58 -6.55 7.43
N ARG A 41 3.71 -7.63 6.64
CA ARG A 41 4.10 -7.53 5.22
C ARG A 41 3.11 -6.71 4.42
N ASN A 42 1.81 -6.96 4.59
CA ASN A 42 0.76 -6.30 3.84
C ASN A 42 0.61 -4.83 4.27
N ALA A 43 0.76 -4.53 5.56
CA ALA A 43 0.80 -3.17 6.06
C ALA A 43 1.97 -2.37 5.46
N LEU A 44 3.16 -2.96 5.42
CA LEU A 44 4.34 -2.37 4.79
C LEU A 44 4.14 -2.17 3.27
N LEU A 45 3.55 -3.15 2.59
CA LEU A 45 3.27 -3.07 1.16
C LEU A 45 2.36 -1.88 0.83
N ILE A 46 1.31 -1.66 1.62
CA ILE A 46 0.40 -0.52 1.45
C ILE A 46 1.13 0.80 1.68
N LEU A 47 1.97 0.88 2.71
CA LEU A 47 2.78 2.06 2.99
C LEU A 47 3.73 2.38 1.83
N MET A 48 4.40 1.38 1.29
CA MET A 48 5.32 1.52 0.15
C MET A 48 4.60 1.98 -1.13
N LEU A 49 3.44 1.38 -1.43
CA LEU A 49 2.59 1.79 -2.55
C LEU A 49 2.17 3.26 -2.41
N TYR A 50 1.76 3.68 -1.21
CA TYR A 50 1.31 5.06 -0.95
C TYR A 50 2.44 6.09 -1.00
N ARG A 51 3.60 5.79 -0.40
CA ARG A 51 4.71 6.74 -0.31
C ARG A 51 5.48 6.90 -1.62
N HIS A 52 5.72 5.81 -2.33
CA HIS A 52 6.57 5.80 -3.53
C HIS A 52 5.78 5.73 -4.84
N GLY A 53 4.44 5.60 -4.79
CA GLY A 53 3.60 5.51 -5.99
C GLY A 53 3.95 4.30 -6.86
N LEU A 54 4.32 3.18 -6.22
CA LEU A 54 4.65 1.95 -6.92
C LEU A 54 3.42 1.43 -7.67
N ARG A 55 3.62 0.94 -8.89
CA ARG A 55 2.59 0.15 -9.56
C ARG A 55 2.49 -1.24 -8.93
N ARG A 56 1.32 -1.87 -9.02
CA ARG A 56 1.09 -3.25 -8.55
C ARG A 56 2.21 -4.22 -8.99
N SER A 57 2.61 -4.15 -10.25
CA SER A 57 3.66 -5.00 -10.82
C SER A 57 5.07 -4.67 -10.34
N GLU A 58 5.34 -3.40 -10.06
CA GLU A 58 6.62 -2.93 -9.51
C GLU A 58 6.76 -3.41 -8.05
N ALA A 59 5.71 -3.22 -7.25
CA ALA A 59 5.67 -3.67 -5.86
C ALA A 59 5.83 -5.20 -5.73
N SER A 60 5.23 -5.98 -6.64
CA SER A 60 5.39 -7.45 -6.65
C SER A 60 6.78 -7.95 -7.05
N ARG A 61 7.61 -7.10 -7.67
CA ARG A 61 8.94 -7.46 -8.20
C ARG A 61 10.10 -6.86 -7.41
N LEU A 62 9.80 -6.10 -6.35
CA LEU A 62 10.81 -5.48 -5.50
C LEU A 62 11.72 -6.55 -4.88
N ARG A 63 13.04 -6.33 -4.93
CA ARG A 63 14.03 -7.21 -4.32
C ARG A 63 14.77 -6.51 -3.19
N TRP A 64 15.36 -7.27 -2.28
CA TRP A 64 16.22 -6.74 -1.22
C TRP A 64 17.43 -5.97 -1.78
N SER A 65 17.97 -6.39 -2.92
CA SER A 65 19.04 -5.68 -3.63
C SER A 65 18.64 -4.30 -4.14
N ASP A 66 17.33 -4.03 -4.24
CA ASP A 66 16.79 -2.75 -4.73
C ASP A 66 16.62 -1.75 -3.57
N ILE A 67 16.86 -2.16 -2.31
CA ILE A 67 16.64 -1.34 -1.12
C ILE A 67 17.98 -1.06 -0.45
N ASP A 68 18.32 0.21 -0.37
CA ASP A 68 19.44 0.71 0.43
C ASP A 68 18.89 1.30 1.73
N LEU A 69 19.09 0.58 2.84
CA LEU A 69 18.61 1.01 4.15
C LEU A 69 19.52 2.03 4.83
N GLU A 70 20.80 2.12 4.42
CA GLU A 70 21.75 3.09 4.96
C GLU A 70 21.44 4.48 4.39
N GLU A 71 21.25 4.54 3.07
CA GLU A 71 20.90 5.77 2.36
C GLU A 71 19.39 6.05 2.34
N GLY A 72 18.56 5.15 2.89
CA GLY A 72 17.10 5.28 2.90
C GLY A 72 16.48 5.35 1.49
N THR A 73 17.13 4.76 0.50
CA THR A 73 16.81 4.88 -0.92
C THR A 73 16.27 3.57 -1.48
N ILE A 74 15.27 3.66 -2.37
CA ILE A 74 14.69 2.48 -3.04
C ILE A 74 14.82 2.65 -4.55
N TYR A 75 15.51 1.71 -5.19
CA TYR A 75 15.73 1.65 -6.62
C TYR A 75 14.57 0.91 -7.31
N ILE A 76 13.70 1.66 -7.99
CA ILE A 76 12.51 1.08 -8.62
C ILE A 76 12.77 0.83 -10.11
N ARG A 77 12.74 -0.45 -10.52
CA ARG A 77 12.76 -0.83 -11.94
C ARG A 77 11.40 -0.56 -12.59
N ARG A 78 11.22 0.68 -13.07
CA ARG A 78 9.99 1.12 -13.75
C ARG A 78 9.79 0.36 -15.06
N ILE A 79 8.60 -0.22 -15.24
CA ILE A 79 8.26 -1.00 -16.46
C ILE A 79 7.79 -0.07 -17.58
N LYS A 80 6.95 0.90 -17.25
CA LYS A 80 6.61 2.00 -18.17
C LYS A 80 7.73 3.02 -17.99
N GLY A 81 8.50 3.31 -19.04
CA GLY A 81 9.73 4.12 -19.05
C GLY A 81 9.57 5.60 -18.63
N SER A 82 8.75 5.87 -17.62
CA SER A 82 8.58 7.16 -16.97
C SER A 82 9.81 7.44 -16.09
N ARG A 83 10.32 8.67 -16.16
CA ARG A 83 11.48 9.17 -15.39
C ARG A 83 11.07 9.93 -14.11
N SER A 84 9.84 9.74 -13.65
CA SER A 84 9.23 10.50 -12.55
C SER A 84 9.33 9.78 -11.22
#